data_AF-A0A2V6CJ04-F1
#
_entry.id   AF-A0A2V6CJ04-F1
#
_cell.length_a   1.000
_cell.length_b   1.000
_cell.length_c   1.000
_cell.angle_alpha   90.00
_cell.angle_beta   90.00
_cell.angle_gamma   90.00
#
_symmetry.space_group_name_H-M   'P 1'
#
loop_
_entity.id
_entity.type
_entity.pdbx_description
1 polymer ?
#
loop_
_entity_poly.entity_id
_entity_poly.type
_entity_poly.pdbx_seq_one_letter_code
_entity_poly.pdbx_strand_id
1 'polypeptide(L)'
;YRAAQHVQAVEEYARNHFATEAVVISAQIESELVDLSETEASEYLRGIGVQESGVGALIRAVYHLLGLRTYLTTGEKESRAWTIHAGDKAPQAAGVIHTDFERGFIAAEVVHYDDLVALGSFAKAREAGKLRIEGKEYVVKDGDVVEFRFNV
;
A
#
# COMPACT_ATOMS: atom_id res chain seq x y z
N TYR A 1 24.70 2.72 23.48
CA TYR A 1 24.04 1.39 23.51
C TYR A 1 24.61 0.54 22.38
N ARG A 2 25.14 -0.68 22.66
CA ARG A 2 25.78 -1.54 21.64
C ARG A 2 24.80 -2.05 20.56
N ALA A 3 23.53 -2.26 20.90
CA ALA A 3 22.51 -2.70 19.96
C ALA A 3 22.30 -1.71 18.80
N ALA A 4 22.28 -0.41 19.09
CA ALA A 4 22.11 0.63 18.05
C ALA A 4 23.27 0.64 17.03
N GLN A 5 24.49 0.32 17.46
CA GLN A 5 25.65 0.23 16.57
C GLN A 5 25.56 -0.98 15.63
N HIS A 6 25.03 -2.12 16.10
CA HIS A 6 24.84 -3.31 15.26
C HIS A 6 23.68 -3.14 14.27
N VAL A 7 22.59 -2.48 14.68
CA VAL A 7 21.46 -2.16 13.79
C VAL A 7 21.94 -1.28 12.63
N GLN A 8 22.66 -0.20 12.92
CA GLN A 8 23.20 0.69 11.89
C GLN A 8 24.09 -0.04 10.88
N ALA A 9 24.93 -0.96 11.35
CA ALA A 9 25.79 -1.76 10.46
C ALA A 9 24.98 -2.67 9.51
N VAL A 10 23.88 -3.26 9.99
CA VAL A 10 22.99 -4.10 9.16
C VAL A 10 22.21 -3.24 8.16
N GLU A 11 21.70 -2.08 8.57
CA GLU A 11 21.03 -1.14 7.67
C GLU A 11 21.98 -0.62 6.58
N GLU A 12 23.22 -0.31 6.95
CA GLU A 12 24.25 0.12 6.00
C GLU A 12 24.64 -1.00 5.04
N TYR A 13 24.73 -2.25 5.53
CA TYR A 13 24.91 -3.41 4.67
C TYR A 13 23.76 -3.52 3.67
N ALA A 14 22.50 -3.49 4.12
CA ALA A 14 21.34 -3.62 3.25
C ALA A 14 21.25 -2.50 2.19
N ARG A 15 21.59 -1.25 2.53
CA ARG A 15 21.60 -0.13 1.58
C ARG A 15 22.59 -0.31 0.42
N ASN A 16 23.67 -1.04 0.64
CA ASN A 16 24.75 -1.23 -0.34
C ASN A 16 24.62 -2.55 -1.14
N HIS A 17 23.53 -3.29 -0.96
CA HIS A 17 23.29 -4.55 -1.67
C HIS A 17 22.01 -4.48 -2.52
N PHE A 18 22.01 -5.24 -3.62
CA PHE A 18 20.89 -5.25 -4.56
C PHE A 18 19.67 -5.96 -3.96
N ALA A 19 18.51 -5.31 -4.08
CA ALA A 19 17.22 -5.86 -3.65
C ALA A 19 17.22 -6.37 -2.20
N THR A 20 17.75 -5.56 -1.29
CA THR A 20 17.76 -5.83 0.14
C THR A 20 17.17 -4.67 0.93
N GLU A 21 16.42 -4.99 1.96
CA GLU A 21 15.83 -4.03 2.90
C GLU A 21 16.05 -4.53 4.33
N ALA A 22 16.28 -3.62 5.26
CA ALA A 22 16.45 -3.93 6.68
C ALA A 22 15.22 -3.47 7.45
N VAL A 23 14.63 -4.37 8.23
CA VAL A 23 13.50 -4.08 9.12
C VAL A 23 13.90 -4.46 10.55
N VAL A 24 13.77 -3.52 11.47
CA VAL A 24 14.11 -3.73 12.89
C VAL A 24 12.86 -4.21 13.63
N ILE A 25 12.97 -5.35 14.30
CA ILE A 25 11.86 -5.98 15.02
C ILE A 25 12.36 -6.44 16.39
N SER A 26 11.56 -6.21 17.43
CA SER A 26 11.79 -6.78 18.75
C SER A 26 10.92 -8.02 18.92
N ALA A 27 11.52 -9.21 18.86
CA ALA A 27 10.81 -10.47 19.05
C ALA A 27 10.07 -10.54 20.41
N GLN A 28 10.63 -9.90 21.43
CA GLN A 28 10.00 -9.78 22.75
C GLN A 28 8.69 -8.99 22.68
N ILE A 29 8.73 -7.81 22.05
CA ILE A 29 7.53 -6.96 21.88
C ILE A 29 6.49 -7.73 21.07
N GLU A 30 6.87 -8.32 19.94
CA GLU A 30 5.92 -9.08 19.11
C GLU A 30 5.27 -10.24 19.87
N SER A 31 6.03 -10.95 20.69
CA SER A 31 5.49 -12.04 21.52
C SER A 31 4.49 -11.53 22.56
N GLU A 32 4.70 -10.34 23.13
CA GLU A 32 3.78 -9.74 24.10
C GLU A 32 2.49 -9.26 23.44
N LEU A 33 2.55 -8.78 22.18
CA LEU A 33 1.38 -8.33 21.44
C LEU A 33 0.40 -9.46 21.10
N VAL A 34 0.87 -10.71 20.97
CA VAL A 34 0.04 -11.87 20.56
C VAL A 34 -1.13 -12.13 21.53
N ASP A 35 -0.92 -11.86 22.82
CA ASP A 35 -1.92 -12.13 23.87
C ASP A 35 -2.85 -10.94 24.13
N LEU A 36 -2.66 -9.81 23.44
CA LEU A 36 -3.43 -8.58 23.64
C LEU A 36 -4.54 -8.42 22.61
N SER A 37 -5.65 -7.80 23.02
CA SER A 37 -6.62 -7.29 22.06
C SER A 37 -6.04 -6.12 21.24
N GLU A 38 -6.64 -5.78 20.09
CA GLU A 38 -6.17 -4.68 19.24
C GLU A 38 -6.04 -3.34 19.99
N THR A 39 -7.01 -3.04 20.87
CA THR A 39 -7.00 -1.82 21.69
C THR A 39 -5.83 -1.84 22.68
N GLU A 40 -5.64 -2.95 23.40
CA GLU A 40 -4.58 -3.09 24.39
C GLU A 40 -3.19 -3.06 23.74
N ALA A 41 -3.03 -3.72 22.59
CA ALA A 41 -1.81 -3.71 21.79
C ALA A 41 -1.44 -2.28 21.37
N SER A 42 -2.43 -1.50 20.89
CA SER A 42 -2.23 -0.10 20.51
C SER A 42 -1.81 0.78 21.69
N GLU A 43 -2.45 0.60 22.86
CA GLU A 43 -2.09 1.34 24.07
C GLU A 43 -0.70 0.97 24.59
N TYR A 44 -0.35 -0.33 24.57
CA TYR A 44 0.97 -0.83 24.94
C TYR A 44 2.06 -0.23 24.05
N LEU A 45 1.90 -0.32 22.72
CA LEU A 45 2.84 0.23 21.74
C LEU A 45 3.05 1.74 21.95
N ARG A 46 1.95 2.49 22.13
CA ARG A 46 2.00 3.92 22.43
C ARG A 46 2.74 4.21 23.74
N GLY A 47 2.54 3.36 24.76
CA GLY A 47 3.20 3.48 26.07
C GLY A 47 4.73 3.34 26.00
N ILE A 48 5.25 2.58 25.03
CA ILE A 48 6.68 2.41 24.79
C ILE A 48 7.23 3.30 23.66
N GLY A 49 6.40 4.21 23.11
CA GLY A 49 6.80 5.16 22.08
C GLY A 49 6.89 4.59 20.67
N VAL A 50 6.26 3.45 20.42
CA VAL A 50 6.22 2.79 19.11
C VAL A 50 4.83 2.98 18.49
N GLN A 51 4.76 3.32 17.21
CA GLN A 51 3.46 3.58 16.56
C GLN A 51 2.78 2.31 16.04
N GLU A 52 3.54 1.27 15.69
CA GLU A 52 3.03 0.02 15.12
C GLU A 52 3.95 -1.16 15.40
N SER A 53 3.48 -2.39 15.19
CA SER A 53 4.31 -3.58 15.33
C SER A 53 5.39 -3.65 14.25
N GLY A 54 6.54 -4.23 14.61
CA GLY A 54 7.62 -4.53 13.67
C GLY A 54 7.22 -5.59 12.64
N VAL A 55 6.28 -6.48 12.98
CA VAL A 55 5.69 -7.41 12.00
C VAL A 55 4.92 -6.67 10.91
N GLY A 56 4.19 -5.60 11.23
CA GLY A 56 3.52 -4.76 10.24
C GLY A 56 4.49 -4.14 9.24
N ALA A 57 5.60 -3.58 9.75
CA ALA A 57 6.69 -3.06 8.92
C ALA A 57 7.32 -4.15 8.04
N LEU A 58 7.52 -5.36 8.59
CA LEU A 58 8.08 -6.49 7.85
C LEU A 58 7.19 -6.92 6.69
N ILE A 59 5.87 -7.04 6.92
CA ILE A 59 4.92 -7.43 5.89
C ILE A 59 4.97 -6.46 4.71
N ARG A 60 4.97 -5.14 4.98
CA ARG A 60 5.01 -4.12 3.92
C ARG A 60 6.34 -4.13 3.16
N ALA A 61 7.47 -4.24 3.87
CA ALA A 61 8.79 -4.34 3.25
C ALA A 61 8.87 -5.56 2.32
N VAL A 62 8.46 -6.74 2.80
CA VAL A 62 8.46 -7.97 1.99
C VAL A 62 7.50 -7.85 0.80
N TYR A 63 6.31 -7.28 0.99
CA TYR A 63 5.36 -7.06 -0.09
C TYR A 63 5.95 -6.17 -1.19
N HIS A 64 6.63 -5.09 -0.80
CA HIS A 64 7.30 -4.18 -1.74
C HIS A 64 8.49 -4.84 -2.43
N LEU A 65 9.27 -5.63 -1.68
CA LEU A 65 10.43 -6.39 -2.16
C LEU A 65 10.05 -7.45 -3.20
N LEU A 66 8.89 -8.10 -3.03
CA LEU A 66 8.30 -9.01 -4.02
C LEU A 66 7.81 -8.29 -5.28
N GLY A 67 7.99 -6.96 -5.36
CA GLY A 67 7.53 -6.15 -6.47
C GLY A 67 6.02 -6.01 -6.51
N LEU A 68 5.32 -6.18 -5.38
CA LEU A 68 3.88 -6.02 -5.30
C LEU A 68 3.52 -4.57 -4.94
N ARG A 69 2.38 -4.10 -5.44
CA ARG A 69 1.77 -2.80 -5.15
C ARG A 69 0.28 -2.98 -4.90
N THR A 70 -0.30 -2.06 -4.13
CA THR A 70 -1.73 -2.04 -3.83
C THR A 70 -2.39 -0.84 -4.49
N TYR A 71 -3.48 -1.08 -5.23
CA TYR A 71 -4.42 -0.03 -5.57
C TYR A 71 -5.77 -0.30 -4.90
N LEU A 72 -6.62 0.72 -4.83
CA LEU A 72 -7.90 0.68 -4.15
C LEU A 72 -9.05 0.87 -5.13
N THR A 73 -10.14 0.16 -4.91
CA THR A 73 -11.46 0.52 -5.43
C THR A 73 -12.35 0.91 -4.25
N THR A 74 -13.13 1.97 -4.38
CA THR A 74 -14.07 2.40 -3.33
C THR A 74 -15.38 2.87 -3.94
N GLY A 75 -16.48 2.56 -3.29
CA GLY A 75 -17.83 2.99 -3.61
C GLY A 75 -18.76 2.79 -2.42
N GLU A 76 -20.05 3.08 -2.60
CA GLU A 76 -21.04 3.01 -1.50
C GLU A 76 -21.13 1.61 -0.86
N LYS A 77 -20.98 0.55 -1.66
CA LYS A 77 -21.12 -0.84 -1.20
C LYS A 77 -19.85 -1.44 -0.63
N GLU A 78 -18.71 -1.12 -1.22
CA GLU A 78 -17.45 -1.81 -0.93
C GLU A 78 -16.26 -0.88 -1.12
N SER A 79 -15.28 -1.02 -0.23
CA SER A 79 -13.92 -0.55 -0.44
C SER A 79 -12.97 -1.73 -0.35
N ARG A 80 -12.08 -1.86 -1.33
CA ARG A 80 -11.21 -3.03 -1.45
C ARG A 80 -9.82 -2.66 -1.95
N ALA A 81 -8.83 -3.34 -1.39
CA ALA A 81 -7.44 -3.31 -1.83
C ALA A 81 -7.16 -4.46 -2.80
N TRP A 82 -6.46 -4.16 -3.88
CA TRP A 82 -6.11 -5.09 -4.95
C TRP A 82 -4.60 -5.15 -5.11
N THR A 83 -4.06 -6.36 -5.12
CA THR A 83 -2.63 -6.62 -5.32
C THR A 83 -2.32 -6.68 -6.82
N ILE A 84 -1.31 -5.94 -7.25
CA ILE A 84 -0.74 -5.95 -8.60
C ILE A 84 0.78 -6.02 -8.52
N HIS A 85 1.45 -6.28 -9.64
CA HIS A 85 2.89 -6.12 -9.73
C HIS A 85 3.27 -4.67 -10.06
N ALA A 86 4.42 -4.24 -9.56
CA ALA A 86 5.01 -2.95 -9.90
C ALA A 86 5.26 -2.88 -11.41
N GLY A 87 4.69 -1.87 -12.05
CA GLY A 87 4.76 -1.71 -13.51
C GLY A 87 3.51 -2.18 -14.25
N ASP A 88 2.56 -2.84 -13.58
CA ASP A 88 1.29 -3.21 -14.21
C ASP A 88 0.54 -1.97 -14.70
N LYS A 89 0.08 -2.04 -15.95
CA LYS A 89 -0.71 -0.99 -16.59
C LYS A 89 -2.17 -1.07 -16.17
N ALA A 90 -2.90 0.03 -16.34
CA ALA A 90 -4.31 0.15 -15.98
C ALA A 90 -5.21 -1.01 -16.48
N PRO A 91 -5.09 -1.52 -17.73
CA PRO A 91 -5.88 -2.67 -18.17
C PRO A 91 -5.56 -3.95 -17.40
N GLN A 92 -4.28 -4.21 -17.11
CA GLN A 92 -3.83 -5.40 -16.36
C GLN A 92 -4.34 -5.34 -14.91
N ALA A 93 -4.24 -4.15 -14.29
CA ALA A 93 -4.79 -3.92 -12.95
C ALA A 93 -6.31 -4.15 -12.91
N ALA A 94 -7.05 -3.70 -13.93
CA ALA A 94 -8.47 -3.98 -14.06
C ALA A 94 -8.78 -5.48 -14.22
N GLY A 95 -7.91 -6.20 -14.94
CA GLY A 95 -7.98 -7.65 -15.13
C GLY A 95 -7.91 -8.46 -13.83
N VAL A 96 -7.23 -7.94 -12.80
CA VAL A 96 -7.20 -8.55 -11.46
C VAL A 96 -8.60 -8.57 -10.81
N ILE A 97 -9.46 -7.60 -11.13
CA ILE A 97 -10.86 -7.60 -10.69
C ILE A 97 -11.64 -8.64 -11.48
N HIS A 98 -11.57 -8.55 -12.81
CA HIS A 98 -12.21 -9.48 -13.72
C HIS A 98 -11.59 -9.40 -15.12
N THR A 99 -11.40 -10.56 -15.77
CA THR A 99 -10.76 -10.61 -17.11
C THR A 99 -11.51 -9.82 -18.19
N ASP A 100 -12.83 -9.64 -18.06
CA ASP A 100 -13.60 -8.83 -19.01
C ASP A 100 -13.30 -7.32 -18.89
N PHE A 101 -12.90 -6.83 -17.71
CA PHE A 101 -12.54 -5.42 -17.55
C PHE A 101 -11.26 -5.09 -18.32
N GLU A 102 -10.30 -6.02 -18.35
CA GLU A 102 -9.08 -5.90 -19.13
C GLU A 102 -9.39 -5.89 -20.64
N ARG A 103 -10.20 -6.86 -21.11
CA ARG A 103 -10.58 -6.94 -22.54
C ARG A 103 -11.38 -5.73 -23.00
N GLY A 104 -12.32 -5.29 -22.17
CA GLY A 104 -13.22 -4.18 -22.43
C GLY A 104 -12.67 -2.81 -22.01
N PHE A 105 -11.42 -2.71 -21.57
CA PHE A 105 -10.87 -1.50 -20.97
C PHE A 105 -11.00 -0.28 -21.90
N ILE A 106 -11.58 0.79 -21.37
CA ILE A 106 -11.70 2.10 -22.02
C ILE A 106 -10.72 3.09 -21.38
N ALA A 107 -10.84 3.30 -20.06
CA ALA A 107 -10.04 4.25 -19.30
C ALA A 107 -10.09 3.92 -17.80
N ALA A 108 -9.20 4.55 -17.02
CA ALA A 108 -9.22 4.51 -15.56
C ALA A 108 -9.37 5.94 -15.01
N GLU A 109 -10.36 6.18 -14.16
CA GLU A 109 -10.41 7.40 -13.34
C GLU A 109 -9.57 7.17 -12.08
N VAL A 110 -8.51 7.96 -11.92
CA VAL A 110 -7.49 7.74 -10.88
C VAL A 110 -7.35 8.97 -9.99
N VAL A 111 -7.37 8.76 -8.68
CA VAL A 111 -7.01 9.74 -7.65
C VAL A 111 -6.06 9.06 -6.67
N HIS A 112 -4.98 9.71 -6.25
CA HIS A 112 -4.12 9.13 -5.21
C HIS A 112 -4.84 9.13 -3.84
N TYR A 113 -4.63 8.10 -3.02
CA TYR A 113 -5.27 7.92 -1.72
C TYR A 113 -5.22 9.19 -0.85
N ASP A 114 -4.04 9.78 -0.70
CA ASP A 114 -3.86 10.99 0.13
C ASP A 114 -4.74 12.16 -0.33
N ASP A 115 -4.85 12.36 -1.64
CA ASP A 115 -5.68 13.41 -2.23
C ASP A 115 -7.17 13.10 -2.01
N LEU A 116 -7.58 11.83 -2.17
CA LEU A 116 -8.97 11.42 -1.97
C LEU A 116 -9.40 11.57 -0.51
N VAL A 117 -8.57 11.18 0.45
CA VAL A 117 -8.85 11.31 1.88
C VAL A 117 -8.89 12.78 2.29
N ALA A 118 -7.95 13.60 1.82
CA ALA A 118 -7.93 15.03 2.13
C ALA A 118 -9.16 15.79 1.60
N LEU A 119 -9.64 15.41 0.41
CA LEU A 119 -10.79 16.07 -0.23
C LEU A 119 -12.13 15.45 0.16
N GLY A 120 -12.13 14.17 0.54
CA GLY A 120 -13.28 13.43 1.06
C GLY A 120 -14.22 12.84 0.01
N SER A 121 -14.04 13.12 -1.29
CA SER A 121 -14.81 12.46 -2.37
C SER A 121 -14.17 12.61 -3.75
N PHE A 122 -14.52 11.71 -4.67
CA PHE A 122 -14.15 11.82 -6.09
C PHE A 122 -14.66 13.10 -6.75
N ALA A 123 -15.86 13.55 -6.39
CA ALA A 123 -16.43 14.79 -6.91
C ALA A 123 -15.55 16.00 -6.56
N LYS A 124 -15.15 16.10 -5.29
CA LYS A 124 -14.24 17.16 -4.82
C LYS A 124 -12.83 17.02 -5.40
N ALA A 125 -12.33 15.78 -5.56
CA ALA A 125 -11.07 15.52 -6.25
C ALA A 125 -11.10 15.98 -7.72
N ARG A 126 -12.24 15.81 -8.40
CA ARG A 126 -12.44 16.32 -9.77
C ARG A 126 -12.48 17.84 -9.81
N GLU A 127 -13.23 18.48 -8.92
CA GLU A 127 -13.29 19.95 -8.81
C GLU A 127 -11.93 20.57 -8.52
N ALA A 128 -11.10 19.90 -7.71
CA ALA A 128 -9.73 20.32 -7.39
C ALA A 128 -8.70 19.95 -8.47
N GLY A 129 -9.11 19.32 -9.58
CA GLY A 129 -8.20 18.90 -10.66
C GLY A 129 -7.24 17.75 -10.30
N LYS A 130 -7.55 16.98 -9.25
CA LYS A 130 -6.76 15.83 -8.78
C LYS A 130 -7.19 14.50 -9.41
N LEU A 131 -8.42 14.41 -9.91
CA LEU A 131 -8.89 13.25 -10.67
C LEU A 131 -8.32 13.28 -12.08
N ARG A 132 -7.64 12.19 -12.46
CA ARG A 132 -7.06 11.98 -13.79
C ARG A 132 -7.84 10.91 -14.53
N ILE A 133 -7.97 11.09 -15.85
CA ILE A 133 -8.49 10.05 -16.74
C ILE A 133 -7.29 9.47 -17.48
N GLU A 134 -6.96 8.24 -17.15
CA GLU A 134 -5.75 7.57 -17.57
C GLU A 134 -6.06 6.50 -18.63
N GLY A 135 -5.20 6.41 -19.64
CA GLY A 135 -5.33 5.47 -20.75
C GLY A 135 -4.63 4.13 -20.51
N LYS A 136 -4.59 3.30 -21.55
CA LYS A 136 -4.02 1.93 -21.51
C LYS A 136 -2.54 1.88 -21.11
N GLU A 137 -1.79 2.94 -21.36
CA GLU A 137 -0.36 3.02 -21.08
C GLU A 137 -0.04 3.49 -19.65
N TYR A 138 -1.05 3.90 -18.87
CA TYR A 138 -0.84 4.34 -17.50
C TYR A 138 -0.37 3.18 -16.62
N VAL A 139 0.75 3.38 -15.95
CA VAL A 139 1.26 2.46 -14.93
C VAL A 139 0.61 2.81 -13.60
N VAL A 140 -0.14 1.85 -13.04
CA VAL A 140 -0.85 2.05 -11.77
C VAL A 140 0.16 2.21 -10.65
N LYS A 141 -0.06 3.21 -9.80
CA LYS A 141 0.81 3.53 -8.67
C LYS A 141 0.25 2.93 -7.39
N ASP A 142 1.16 2.67 -6.46
CA ASP A 142 0.80 2.29 -5.10
C ASP A 142 -0.09 3.38 -4.48
N GLY A 143 -1.18 2.98 -3.83
CA GLY A 143 -2.13 3.90 -3.23
C GLY A 143 -3.05 4.63 -4.22
N ASP A 144 -3.02 4.32 -5.51
CA ASP A 144 -4.02 4.83 -6.44
C ASP A 144 -5.42 4.30 -6.06
N VAL A 145 -6.41 5.19 -6.06
CA VAL A 145 -7.83 4.84 -5.97
C VAL A 145 -8.42 4.96 -7.37
N VAL A 146 -8.97 3.86 -7.87
CA VAL A 146 -9.28 3.69 -9.29
C VAL A 146 -10.73 3.30 -9.51
N GLU A 147 -11.40 3.97 -10.46
CA GLU A 147 -12.65 3.54 -11.07
C GLU A 147 -12.41 3.20 -12.55
N PHE A 148 -12.56 1.94 -12.92
CA PHE A 148 -12.34 1.48 -14.30
C PHE A 148 -13.60 1.68 -15.15
N ARG A 149 -13.42 2.29 -16.33
CA ARG A 149 -14.42 2.37 -17.40
C ARG A 149 -14.13 1.24 -18.40
N PHE A 150 -15.12 0.40 -18.66
CA PHE A 150 -15.01 -0.72 -19.60
C PHE A 150 -16.32 -0.94 -20.35
N ASN A 151 -16.26 -1.58 -21.51
CA ASN A 151 -17.43 -2.06 -22.23
C ASN A 151 -17.66 -3.54 -21.93
N VAL A 152 -18.93 -3.94 -21.82
CA VAL A 152 -19.38 -5.34 -21.67
C VAL A 152 -19.83 -5.88 -23.02
#